data_AF-A0A2G6R3N4-F1
#
_entry.id   AF-A0A2G6R3N4-F1
#
_cell.length_a   1.000
_cell.length_b   1.000
_cell.length_c   1.000
_cell.angle_alpha   90.00
_cell.angle_beta   90.00
_cell.angle_gamma   90.00
#
_symmetry.space_group_name_H-M   'P 1'
#
loop_
_entity.id
_entity.type
_entity.pdbx_description
1 polymer ?
#
loop_
_entity_poly.entity_id
_entity_poly.type
_entity_poly.pdbx_seq_one_letter_code
_entity_poly.pdbx_strand_id
1 'polypeptide(L)' 'MSTQKGREITIKALKFNPRSKISTPHFVEYKLEETPGMTLFIA' A
#
# COMPACT_ATOMS: atom_id res chain seq x y z
N MET A 1 10.66 -0.35 -27.17
CA MET A 1 9.23 -0.14 -26.84
C MET A 1 9.19 0.76 -25.63
N SER A 2 8.53 1.92 -25.71
CA SER A 2 8.36 2.80 -24.54
C SER A 2 7.50 2.07 -23.50
N THR A 3 8.09 1.67 -22.38
CA THR A 3 7.34 1.25 -21.20
C THR A 3 6.49 2.44 -20.76
N GLN A 4 5.21 2.41 -21.13
CA GLN A 4 4.24 3.42 -20.73
C GLN A 4 4.19 3.38 -19.19
N LYS A 5 4.54 4.51 -18.56
CA LYS A 5 4.60 4.63 -17.11
C LYS A 5 3.23 4.31 -16.52
N GLY A 6 3.19 3.48 -15.49
CA GLY A 6 1.94 3.10 -14.82
C GLY A 6 1.29 4.27 -14.09
N ARG A 7 0.00 4.18 -13.76
CA ARG A 7 -0.64 5.18 -12.89
C ARG A 7 -0.09 5.09 -11.48
N GLU A 8 -0.01 6.23 -10.79
CA GLU A 8 0.32 6.26 -9.37
C GLU A 8 -0.91 5.86 -8.54
N ILE A 9 -0.75 4.86 -7.68
CA ILE A 9 -1.77 4.35 -6.77
C ILE A 9 -1.33 4.73 -5.35
N THR A 10 -2.25 5.29 -4.57
CA THR A 10 -2.05 5.51 -3.14
C THR A 10 -2.94 4.56 -2.35
N ILE A 11 -2.32 3.67 -1.57
CA ILE A 11 -3.02 2.76 -0.64
C ILE A 11 -2.94 3.34 0.76
N LYS A 12 -4.09 3.57 1.38
CA LYS A 12 -4.20 4.00 2.77
C LYS A 12 -4.70 2.85 3.64
N ALA A 13 -3.84 2.33 4.51
CA ALA A 13 -4.15 1.19 5.36
C ALA A 13 -4.21 1.61 6.84
N LEU A 14 -5.24 1.14 7.55
CA LEU A 14 -5.29 1.25 9.01
C LEU A 14 -4.35 0.19 9.61
N LYS A 15 -3.28 0.64 10.26
CA LYS A 15 -2.26 -0.23 10.85
C LYS A 15 -2.37 -0.20 12.37
N PHE A 16 -2.34 -1.38 12.97
CA PHE A 16 -2.25 -1.56 14.40
C PHE A 16 -1.47 -2.84 14.73
N ASN A 17 -0.55 -2.77 15.68
CA ASN A 17 0.17 -3.92 16.19
C ASN A 17 -0.28 -4.24 17.63
N PRO A 18 -1.13 -5.26 17.85
CA PRO A 18 -1.63 -5.60 19.18
C PRO A 18 -0.53 -6.11 20.13
N ARG A 19 0.63 -6.53 19.60
CA ARG A 19 1.75 -7.01 20.40
C ARG A 19 2.66 -5.87 20.90
N SER A 20 2.43 -4.64 20.45
CA SER A 20 3.23 -3.48 20.84
C SER A 20 2.43 -2.59 21.79
N LYS A 21 2.93 -2.39 23.02
CA LYS A 21 2.31 -1.52 24.02
C LYS A 21 2.25 -0.05 23.60
N ILE A 22 3.09 0.36 22.64
CA ILE A 22 3.17 1.74 22.14
C ILE A 22 2.46 1.92 20.79
N SER A 23 2.00 0.85 20.15
CA SER A 23 1.29 0.96 18.88
C SER A 23 -0.13 1.44 19.14
N THR A 24 -0.48 2.61 18.63
CA THR A 24 -1.87 3.05 18.50
C THR A 24 -2.36 2.82 17.07
N PRO A 25 -3.68 2.61 16.83
CA PRO A 25 -4.20 2.54 15.48
C PRO A 25 -3.94 3.85 14.72
N HIS A 26 -3.36 3.74 13.53
CA HIS A 26 -3.04 4.90 12.69
C HIS A 26 -3.13 4.52 11.21
N PHE A 27 -3.39 5.50 10.35
CA PHE A 27 -3.32 5.30 8.92
C PHE A 27 -1.88 5.42 8.42
N VAL A 28 -1.50 4.53 7.52
CA VAL A 28 -0.24 4.59 6.77
C VAL A 28 -0.58 4.66 5.29
N GLU A 29 0.17 5.48 4.56
CA GLU A 29 0.01 5.66 3.11
C GLU A 29 1.19 5.06 2.36
N TYR A 30 0.87 4.30 1.31
CA TYR A 30 1.82 3.67 0.40
C TYR A 30 1.57 4.18 -1.01
N LYS A 31 2.60 4.71 -1.66
CA LYS A 31 2.54 5.15 -3.05
C LYS A 31 3.24 4.13 -3.94
N LEU A 32 2.54 3.67 -4.96
CA LEU A 32 2.97 2.60 -5.85
C LEU A 32 2.74 3.02 -7.30
N GLU A 33 3.64 2.62 -8.19
CA GLU A 33 3.37 2.68 -9.63
C GLU A 33 2.71 1.37 -10.07
N GLU A 34 1.57 1.45 -10.75
CA GLU A 34 0.88 0.27 -11.26
C GLU A 34 1.69 -0.43 -12.35
N THR A 35 1.82 -1.75 -12.24
CA THR A 35 2.42 -2.58 -13.29
C THR A 35 1.38 -3.49 -13.94
N PRO A 36 1.55 -3.89 -15.22
CA PRO A 36 0.61 -4.79 -15.88
C PRO A 36 0.43 -6.10 -15.09
N GLY A 37 -0.81 -6.46 -14.79
CA GLY A 37 -1.14 -7.67 -14.02
C GLY A 37 -0.99 -7.55 -12.51
N MET A 38 -0.67 -6.37 -11.98
CA MET A 38 -0.58 -6.15 -10.54
C MET A 38 -1.93 -6.36 -9.84
N THR A 39 -1.94 -7.11 -8.75
CA THR A 39 -3.14 -7.40 -7.93
C THR A 39 -2.85 -7.12 -6.47
N LEU A 40 -3.83 -6.57 -5.74
CA LEU A 40 -3.75 -6.41 -4.29
C LEU A 40 -4.30 -7.68 -3.62
N PHE A 41 -3.48 -8.34 -2.80
CA PHE A 41 -3.88 -9.46 -1.98
C PHE A 41 -3.97 -9.04 -0.51
N ILE A 42 -5.06 -9.42 0.17
CA ILE A 42 -5.32 -9.09 1.58
C ILE A 42 -5.54 -10.40 2.33
N ALA A 43 -4.76 -10.64 3.38
CA ALA A 43 -4.81 -11.83 4.23
C ALA A 43 -4.55 -11.48 5.71
#